data_AF-A0AAF0M3M1-F1
#
_entry.id   AF-A0AAF0M3M1-F1
#
_cell.length_a   1.000
_cell.length_b   1.000
_cell.length_c   1.000
_cell.angle_alpha   90.00
_cell.angle_beta   90.00
_cell.angle_gamma   90.00
#
_symmetry.space_group_name_H-M   'P 1'
#
loop_
_entity.id
_entity.type
_entity.pdbx_description
1 polymer ?
#
loop_
_entity_poly.entity_id
_entity_poly.type
_entity_poly.pdbx_seq_one_letter_code
_entity_poly.pdbx_strand_id
1 'polypeptide(L)'
;MIRRTLAVSAALAATAVLLTSCAGTPGRPDQTGATSITPDAAKQSVTTFVDRSTAALGGDWTPRGGAGLSPCTTGDGDDGVSWVLIVDRPAGDDPHADVDAIERMWKQRGVTTERYQSGGADPIVGARGAGGPTASVDFYADPRGYALTAESECAEGDYADMVRRQGDATAG
;
A
#
# COMPACT_ATOMS: atom_id res chain seq x y z
N MET A 1 4.61 -24.82 -67.14
CA MET A 1 6.02 -24.45 -67.42
C MET A 1 6.81 -24.63 -66.13
N ILE A 2 7.92 -25.35 -66.21
CA ILE A 2 8.81 -25.76 -65.11
C ILE A 2 9.92 -24.71 -64.92
N ARG A 3 10.28 -24.40 -63.67
CA ARG A 3 11.66 -24.26 -63.11
C ARG A 3 11.55 -23.69 -61.68
N ARG A 4 11.70 -24.48 -60.61
CA ARG A 4 12.96 -24.92 -59.93
C ARG A 4 13.92 -23.77 -59.62
N THR A 5 14.13 -23.47 -58.33
CA THR A 5 15.40 -23.77 -57.61
C THR A 5 15.31 -23.54 -56.10
N LEU A 6 15.83 -24.53 -55.36
CA LEU A 6 16.10 -24.58 -53.92
C LEU A 6 17.45 -23.90 -53.59
N ALA A 7 17.59 -23.38 -52.36
CA ALA A 7 18.82 -23.33 -51.55
C ALA A 7 18.43 -22.80 -50.15
N VAL A 8 18.06 -23.65 -49.17
CA VAL A 8 18.92 -24.30 -48.17
C VAL A 8 20.22 -23.56 -47.85
N SER A 9 20.27 -22.92 -46.68
CA SER A 9 21.49 -22.75 -45.87
C SER A 9 21.07 -22.68 -44.39
N ALA A 10 21.18 -23.81 -43.70
CA ALA A 10 21.16 -23.90 -42.26
C ALA A 10 22.56 -23.58 -41.72
N ALA A 11 22.66 -22.77 -40.67
CA ALA A 11 23.86 -22.70 -39.83
C ALA A 11 23.41 -22.64 -38.38
N LEU A 12 23.36 -23.81 -37.74
CA LEU A 12 23.36 -23.95 -36.29
C LEU A 12 24.74 -23.53 -35.77
N ALA A 13 24.78 -22.57 -34.84
CA ALA A 13 25.95 -22.34 -34.00
C ALA A 13 25.50 -22.50 -32.53
N ALA A 14 25.67 -23.73 -32.03
CA ALA A 14 25.56 -24.04 -30.62
C ALA A 14 26.91 -23.70 -29.96
N THR A 15 26.96 -22.64 -29.17
CA THR A 15 28.13 -22.32 -28.33
C THR A 15 27.76 -22.60 -26.88
N ALA A 16 28.09 -23.81 -26.43
CA ALA A 16 28.09 -24.16 -25.01
C ALA A 16 29.36 -23.59 -24.37
N VAL A 17 29.20 -22.62 -23.46
CA VAL A 17 30.29 -22.16 -22.59
C VAL A 17 30.01 -22.72 -21.19
N LEU A 18 30.77 -23.74 -20.81
CA LEU A 18 30.87 -24.25 -19.46
C LEU A 18 31.91 -23.40 -18.71
N LEU A 19 31.46 -22.52 -17.83
CA LEU A 19 32.34 -21.89 -16.84
C LEU A 19 32.08 -22.53 -15.48
N THR A 20 32.93 -23.51 -15.17
CA THR A 20 33.07 -24.10 -13.84
C THR A 20 33.84 -23.11 -12.96
N SER A 21 33.18 -22.46 -12.01
CA SER A 21 33.85 -21.83 -10.88
C SER A 21 33.40 -22.49 -9.58
N CYS A 22 34.35 -23.12 -8.89
CA CYS A 22 34.22 -23.62 -7.53
C CYS A 22 35.08 -22.75 -6.62
N ALA A 23 34.47 -21.94 -5.77
CA ALA A 23 34.90 -21.62 -4.40
C ALA A 23 34.05 -20.45 -3.88
N GLY A 24 33.23 -20.74 -2.88
CA GLY A 24 32.40 -19.74 -2.21
C GLY A 24 31.15 -20.42 -1.66
N THR A 25 31.28 -21.05 -0.49
CA THR A 25 30.14 -21.49 0.30
C THR A 25 29.16 -20.31 0.41
N PRO A 26 27.94 -20.39 -0.13
CA PRO A 26 26.93 -19.41 0.22
C PRO A 26 26.62 -19.69 1.68
N GLY A 27 27.08 -18.82 2.58
CA GLY A 27 26.47 -18.69 3.89
C GLY A 27 24.98 -18.58 3.63
N ARG A 28 24.22 -19.57 4.09
CA ARG A 28 22.77 -19.49 4.21
C ARG A 28 22.52 -18.18 4.95
N PRO A 29 21.88 -17.15 4.37
CA PRO A 29 21.39 -16.08 5.19
C PRO A 29 20.42 -16.75 6.16
N ASP A 30 20.64 -16.53 7.46
CA ASP A 30 19.69 -16.88 8.49
C ASP A 30 18.33 -16.28 8.09
N GLN A 31 17.47 -17.13 7.51
CA GLN A 31 16.09 -16.80 7.20
C GLN A 31 15.27 -16.95 8.47
N THR A 32 15.52 -16.04 9.41
CA THR A 32 14.62 -15.70 10.51
C THR A 32 14.89 -14.25 10.93
N GLY A 33 14.95 -13.35 9.96
CA GLY A 33 14.72 -11.92 10.20
C GLY A 33 13.42 -11.58 9.48
N ALA A 34 12.38 -11.18 10.20
CA ALA A 34 11.30 -10.44 9.59
C ALA A 34 11.95 -9.29 8.81
N THR A 35 11.69 -9.19 7.51
CA THR A 35 12.27 -8.09 6.73
C THR A 35 11.62 -6.81 7.24
N SER A 36 12.37 -6.01 8.00
CA SER A 36 11.87 -4.74 8.51
C SER A 36 11.52 -3.83 7.33
N ILE A 37 10.34 -3.19 7.41
CA ILE A 37 9.89 -2.25 6.38
C ILE A 37 10.52 -0.88 6.65
N THR A 38 11.03 -0.24 5.60
CA THR A 38 11.58 1.12 5.72
C THR A 38 10.45 2.15 5.75
N PRO A 39 10.68 3.36 6.31
CA PRO A 39 9.66 4.39 6.33
C PRO A 39 9.16 4.79 4.94
N ASP A 40 10.05 4.83 3.94
CA ASP A 40 9.67 5.15 2.55
C ASP A 40 8.83 4.02 1.92
N ALA A 41 9.16 2.76 2.20
CA ALA A 41 8.37 1.63 1.74
C ALA A 41 6.98 1.61 2.40
N ALA A 42 6.90 1.90 3.69
CA ALA A 42 5.63 2.03 4.41
C ALA A 42 4.78 3.16 3.83
N LYS A 43 5.37 4.34 3.55
CA LYS A 43 4.69 5.47 2.89
C LYS A 43 4.13 5.09 1.53
N GLN A 44 4.94 4.43 0.71
CA GLN A 44 4.55 4.02 -0.64
C GLN A 44 3.42 2.99 -0.59
N SER A 45 3.50 2.03 0.35
CA SER A 45 2.48 1.00 0.55
C SER A 45 1.12 1.62 0.90
N VAL A 46 1.07 2.49 1.92
CA VAL A 46 -0.19 3.11 2.34
C VAL A 46 -0.73 4.10 1.30
N THR A 47 0.14 4.85 0.61
CA THR A 47 -0.29 5.73 -0.49
C THR A 47 -0.94 4.91 -1.60
N THR A 48 -0.30 3.81 -2.02
CA THR A 48 -0.84 2.91 -3.05
C THR A 48 -2.17 2.28 -2.61
N PHE A 49 -2.32 1.97 -1.33
CA PHE A 49 -3.54 1.42 -0.78
C PHE A 49 -4.69 2.44 -0.76
N VAL A 50 -4.41 3.69 -0.37
CA VAL A 50 -5.36 4.81 -0.42
C VAL A 50 -5.77 5.09 -1.87
N ASP A 51 -4.82 5.19 -2.80
CA ASP A 51 -5.11 5.46 -4.22
C ASP A 51 -6.01 4.38 -4.84
N ARG A 52 -5.77 3.11 -4.50
CA ARG A 52 -6.62 2.00 -4.97
C ARG A 52 -8.00 2.02 -4.31
N SER A 53 -8.07 2.43 -3.05
CA SER A 53 -9.32 2.57 -2.31
C SER A 53 -10.19 3.68 -2.92
N THR A 54 -9.62 4.85 -3.17
CA THR A 54 -10.32 5.98 -3.79
C THR A 54 -10.69 5.69 -5.24
N ALA A 55 -9.83 5.02 -6.01
CA ALA A 55 -10.15 4.58 -7.37
C ALA A 55 -11.31 3.58 -7.42
N ALA A 56 -11.42 2.69 -6.42
CA ALA A 56 -12.53 1.74 -6.33
C ALA A 56 -13.88 2.43 -6.03
N LEU A 57 -13.85 3.54 -5.31
CA LEU A 57 -15.02 4.34 -4.96
C LEU A 57 -15.36 5.41 -6.01
N GLY A 58 -14.41 5.77 -6.87
CA GLY A 58 -14.54 6.89 -7.81
C GLY A 58 -14.70 8.25 -7.11
N GLY A 59 -15.02 9.27 -7.90
CA GLY A 59 -15.20 10.65 -7.42
C GLY A 59 -13.89 11.41 -7.18
N ASP A 60 -14.04 12.67 -6.84
CA ASP A 60 -12.93 13.61 -6.68
C ASP A 60 -12.48 13.67 -5.21
N TRP A 61 -11.39 12.96 -4.92
CA TRP A 61 -10.79 12.90 -3.59
C TRP A 61 -9.68 13.94 -3.44
N THR A 62 -9.67 14.65 -2.32
CA THR A 62 -8.67 15.66 -1.97
C THR A 62 -7.95 15.26 -0.68
N PRO A 63 -6.61 15.24 -0.65
CA PRO A 63 -5.87 15.08 0.59
C PRO A 63 -6.17 16.22 1.57
N ARG A 64 -6.40 15.89 2.84
CA ARG A 64 -6.53 16.89 3.92
C ARG A 64 -5.20 17.58 4.27
N GLY A 65 -4.10 17.09 3.68
CA GLY A 65 -2.75 17.60 3.84
C GLY A 65 -1.73 16.62 3.25
N GLY A 66 -0.46 16.84 3.56
CA GLY A 66 0.59 15.84 3.29
C GLY A 66 0.44 14.62 4.20
N ALA A 67 1.13 13.52 3.87
CA ALA A 67 1.20 12.36 4.73
C ALA A 67 1.78 12.76 6.10
N GLY A 68 1.01 12.52 7.16
CA GLY A 68 1.41 12.74 8.54
C GLY A 68 2.29 11.59 9.04
N LEU A 69 3.04 11.85 10.12
CA LEU A 69 3.81 10.85 10.83
C LEU A 69 3.12 10.53 12.15
N SER A 70 3.21 9.28 12.59
CA SER A 70 2.82 8.85 13.94
C SER A 70 3.89 7.93 14.52
N PRO A 71 4.19 8.02 15.83
CA PRO A 71 5.04 7.02 16.48
C PRO A 71 4.29 5.69 16.58
N CYS A 72 5.02 4.58 16.45
CA CYS A 72 4.47 3.24 16.58
C CYS A 72 5.51 2.27 17.14
N THR A 73 5.09 1.03 17.40
CA THR A 73 5.98 -0.05 17.83
C THR A 73 5.99 -1.14 16.77
N THR A 74 7.17 -1.61 16.37
CA THR A 74 7.33 -2.67 15.37
C THR A 74 6.84 -4.01 15.91
N GLY A 75 6.71 -5.01 15.04
CA GLY A 75 6.38 -6.38 15.45
C GLY A 75 7.41 -7.00 16.40
N ASP A 76 8.65 -6.50 16.37
CA ASP A 76 9.77 -6.95 17.22
C ASP A 76 9.86 -6.14 18.54
N GLY A 77 9.01 -5.13 18.72
CA GLY A 77 8.95 -4.33 19.94
C GLY A 77 9.81 -3.06 19.92
N ASP A 78 10.44 -2.74 18.79
CA ASP A 78 11.28 -1.55 18.64
C ASP A 78 10.45 -0.30 18.35
N ASP A 79 11.05 0.86 18.62
CA ASP A 79 10.48 2.15 18.22
C ASP A 79 10.41 2.25 16.69
N GLY A 80 9.30 2.80 16.20
CA GLY A 80 9.06 2.96 14.79
C GLY A 80 8.21 4.16 14.44
N VAL A 81 7.93 4.24 13.15
CA VAL A 81 7.20 5.34 12.52
C VAL A 81 6.19 4.80 11.51
N SER A 82 4.97 5.32 11.56
CA SER A 82 3.92 5.06 10.59
C SER A 82 3.54 6.34 9.86
N TRP A 83 2.95 6.18 8.68
CA TRP A 83 2.41 7.28 7.88
C TRP A 83 0.89 7.27 7.93
N VAL A 84 0.31 8.43 8.21
CA VAL A 84 -1.14 8.65 8.23
C VAL A 84 -1.54 9.48 7.02
N LEU A 85 -2.46 8.96 6.22
CA LEU A 85 -3.07 9.68 5.11
C LEU A 85 -4.55 9.87 5.39
N ILE A 86 -5.04 11.06 5.06
CA ILE A 86 -6.46 11.39 5.14
C ILE A 86 -6.87 12.05 3.85
N VAL A 87 -7.87 11.49 3.18
CA VAL A 87 -8.47 12.04 1.96
C VAL A 87 -9.96 12.21 2.15
N ASP A 88 -10.50 13.29 1.59
CA ASP A 88 -11.90 13.68 1.68
C ASP A 88 -12.52 13.76 0.29
N ARG A 89 -13.82 13.49 0.18
CA ARG A 89 -14.61 13.83 -1.01
C ARG A 89 -15.98 14.37 -0.62
N PRO A 90 -16.67 15.11 -1.50
CA PRO A 90 -18.10 15.37 -1.35
C PRO A 90 -18.92 14.08 -1.17
N ALA A 91 -20.10 14.19 -0.56
CA ALA A 91 -20.96 13.04 -0.38
C ALA A 91 -21.33 12.38 -1.72
N GLY A 92 -21.31 11.05 -1.76
CA GLY A 92 -21.80 10.25 -2.87
C GLY A 92 -23.30 9.96 -2.77
N ASP A 93 -23.85 9.40 -3.84
CA ASP A 93 -25.29 9.12 -3.96
C ASP A 93 -25.75 7.93 -3.12
N ASP A 94 -24.88 6.93 -2.89
CA ASP A 94 -25.20 5.70 -2.16
C ASP A 94 -24.10 5.32 -1.14
N PRO A 95 -24.16 5.87 0.09
CA PRO A 95 -23.23 5.56 1.16
C PRO A 95 -23.09 4.05 1.46
N HIS A 96 -24.18 3.29 1.36
CA HIS A 96 -24.16 1.87 1.69
C HIS A 96 -23.46 1.05 0.60
N ALA A 97 -23.71 1.36 -0.67
CA ALA A 97 -23.01 0.73 -1.78
C ALA A 97 -21.50 1.04 -1.76
N ASP A 98 -21.12 2.26 -1.36
CA ASP A 98 -19.72 2.65 -1.20
C ASP A 98 -19.04 1.88 -0.06
N VAL A 99 -19.70 1.72 1.09
CA VAL A 99 -19.22 0.84 2.18
C VAL A 99 -19.07 -0.60 1.71
N ASP A 100 -20.02 -1.14 0.94
CA ASP A 100 -19.94 -2.49 0.38
C ASP A 100 -18.75 -2.66 -0.58
N ALA A 101 -18.49 -1.65 -1.41
CA ALA A 101 -17.41 -1.66 -2.38
C ALA A 101 -16.05 -1.65 -1.70
N ILE A 102 -15.86 -0.75 -0.74
CA ILE A 102 -14.57 -0.60 -0.07
C ILE A 102 -14.25 -1.79 0.83
N GLU A 103 -15.24 -2.30 1.56
CA GLU A 103 -15.05 -3.46 2.43
C GLU A 103 -14.61 -4.69 1.61
N ARG A 104 -15.24 -4.90 0.44
CA ARG A 104 -14.86 -5.98 -0.47
C ARG A 104 -13.43 -5.82 -0.98
N MET A 105 -13.03 -4.60 -1.36
CA MET A 105 -11.67 -4.30 -1.82
C MET A 105 -10.65 -4.60 -0.72
N TRP A 106 -10.89 -4.11 0.50
CA TRP A 106 -10.01 -4.29 1.65
C TRP A 106 -9.83 -5.76 2.03
N LYS A 107 -10.92 -6.53 2.08
CA LYS A 107 -10.86 -7.99 2.34
C LYS A 107 -9.99 -8.72 1.31
N GLN A 108 -10.07 -8.34 0.03
CA GLN A 108 -9.22 -8.90 -1.03
C GLN A 108 -7.74 -8.53 -0.91
N ARG A 109 -7.37 -7.66 0.04
CA ARG A 109 -5.99 -7.25 0.33
C ARG A 109 -5.53 -7.68 1.72
N GLY A 110 -6.26 -8.59 2.37
CA GLY A 110 -5.88 -9.13 3.66
C GLY A 110 -6.20 -8.22 4.84
N VAL A 111 -6.98 -7.16 4.62
CA VAL A 111 -7.50 -6.31 5.69
C VAL A 111 -8.72 -7.00 6.31
N THR A 112 -8.68 -7.20 7.62
CA THR A 112 -9.86 -7.57 8.40
C THR A 112 -10.73 -6.34 8.58
N THR A 113 -12.06 -6.47 8.46
CA THR A 113 -12.96 -5.31 8.46
C THR A 113 -14.14 -5.48 9.41
N GLU A 114 -14.60 -4.36 9.97
CA GLU A 114 -15.82 -4.26 10.75
C GLU A 114 -16.63 -3.06 10.26
N ARG A 115 -17.92 -3.29 9.95
CA ARG A 115 -18.85 -2.21 9.60
C ARG A 115 -19.37 -1.53 10.86
N TYR A 116 -19.70 -0.26 10.73
CA TYR A 116 -20.38 0.50 11.78
C TYR A 116 -21.38 1.48 11.19
N GLN A 117 -22.31 1.91 12.04
CA GLN A 117 -23.23 3.01 11.74
C GLN A 117 -23.47 3.84 13.00
N SER A 118 -23.63 5.15 12.85
CA SER A 118 -24.10 6.00 13.94
C SER A 118 -25.61 5.83 14.16
N GLY A 119 -26.13 6.36 15.26
CA GLY A 119 -27.58 6.54 15.43
C GLY A 119 -28.10 7.77 14.68
N GLY A 120 -29.42 7.96 14.67
CA GLY A 120 -30.09 9.13 14.09
C GLY A 120 -30.90 8.82 12.83
N ALA A 121 -31.54 9.84 12.28
CA ALA A 121 -32.32 9.74 11.03
C ALA A 121 -31.42 9.62 9.79
N ASP A 122 -30.26 10.30 9.82
CA ASP A 122 -29.25 10.27 8.76
C ASP A 122 -27.94 9.70 9.32
N PRO A 123 -27.83 8.37 9.46
CA PRO A 123 -26.67 7.75 10.09
C PRO A 123 -25.41 7.89 9.23
N ILE A 124 -24.27 8.14 9.88
CA ILE A 124 -22.96 7.96 9.28
C ILE A 124 -22.71 6.47 9.19
N VAL A 125 -22.42 5.97 7.99
CA VAL A 125 -22.09 4.55 7.77
C VAL A 125 -20.63 4.42 7.40
N GLY A 126 -20.00 3.32 7.81
CA GLY A 126 -18.58 3.16 7.56
C GLY A 126 -18.08 1.74 7.76
N ALA A 127 -16.81 1.57 7.45
CA ALA A 127 -16.04 0.38 7.73
C ALA A 127 -14.67 0.79 8.27
N ARG A 128 -14.23 0.08 9.31
CA ARG A 128 -12.86 0.14 9.81
C ARG A 128 -12.17 -1.19 9.57
N GLY A 129 -10.86 -1.17 9.45
CA GLY A 129 -10.08 -2.38 9.23
C GLY A 129 -8.66 -2.32 9.74
N ALA A 130 -8.05 -3.49 9.83
CA ALA A 130 -6.69 -3.69 10.29
C ALA A 130 -6.01 -4.86 9.55
N GLY A 131 -4.69 -4.79 9.42
CA GLY A 131 -3.87 -5.77 8.72
C GLY A 131 -3.76 -5.51 7.21
N GLY A 132 -3.17 -6.46 6.48
CA GLY A 132 -2.80 -6.24 5.08
C GLY A 132 -1.68 -5.19 4.98
N PRO A 133 -1.74 -4.23 4.03
CA PRO A 133 -0.71 -3.20 3.85
C PRO A 133 -0.84 -2.01 4.84
N THR A 134 -1.71 -2.12 5.85
CA THR A 134 -2.05 -1.04 6.79
C THR A 134 -2.05 -1.54 8.22
N ALA A 135 -1.63 -0.70 9.17
CA ALA A 135 -1.90 -0.93 10.59
C ALA A 135 -3.39 -0.71 10.88
N SER A 136 -3.94 0.37 10.34
CA SER A 136 -5.37 0.70 10.46
C SER A 136 -5.88 1.39 9.19
N VAL A 137 -7.18 1.22 8.92
CA VAL A 137 -7.91 1.99 7.90
C VAL A 137 -9.33 2.25 8.37
N ASP A 138 -9.85 3.42 8.07
CA ASP A 138 -11.23 3.81 8.33
C ASP A 138 -11.81 4.56 7.14
N PHE A 139 -13.02 4.18 6.74
CA PHE A 139 -13.83 4.88 5.76
C PHE A 139 -15.18 5.16 6.38
N TYR A 140 -15.59 6.42 6.34
CA TYR A 140 -16.96 6.80 6.66
C TYR A 140 -17.57 7.64 5.55
N ALA A 141 -18.87 7.42 5.37
CA ALA A 141 -19.75 8.19 4.53
C ALA A 141 -20.71 8.99 5.42
N ASP A 142 -20.40 10.27 5.62
CA ASP A 142 -21.27 11.24 6.28
C ASP A 142 -22.08 11.99 5.20
N PRO A 143 -23.36 12.36 5.45
CA PRO A 143 -24.16 13.14 4.50
C PRO A 143 -23.52 14.47 4.06
N ARG A 144 -22.56 15.00 4.82
CA ARG A 144 -21.81 16.23 4.52
C ARG A 144 -20.53 15.98 3.72
N GLY A 145 -20.08 14.74 3.59
CA GLY A 145 -18.82 14.38 2.94
C GLY A 145 -18.25 13.06 3.45
N TYR A 146 -17.42 12.43 2.64
CA TYR A 146 -16.80 11.15 3.01
C TYR A 146 -15.35 11.38 3.37
N ALA A 147 -14.81 10.54 4.24
CA ALA A 147 -13.38 10.50 4.49
C ALA A 147 -12.86 9.08 4.49
N LEU A 148 -11.61 8.95 4.05
CA LEU A 148 -10.81 7.74 4.15
C LEU A 148 -9.52 8.10 4.90
N THR A 149 -9.28 7.43 6.02
CA THR A 149 -8.06 7.53 6.80
C THR A 149 -7.33 6.19 6.75
N ALA A 150 -6.04 6.20 6.47
CA ALA A 150 -5.22 4.99 6.50
C ALA A 150 -3.90 5.25 7.19
N GLU A 151 -3.47 4.30 8.00
CA GLU A 151 -2.18 4.27 8.66
C GLU A 151 -1.35 3.11 8.10
N SER A 152 -0.12 3.39 7.69
CA SER A 152 0.81 2.37 7.20
C SER A 152 1.15 1.34 8.27
N GLU A 153 1.73 0.21 7.85
CA GLU A 153 2.49 -0.63 8.77
C GLU A 153 3.59 0.19 9.48
N CYS A 154 3.94 -0.24 10.69
CA CYS A 154 5.00 0.39 11.45
C CYS A 154 6.36 0.06 10.82
N ALA A 155 7.09 1.09 10.41
CA ALA A 155 8.44 0.98 9.89
C ALA A 155 9.47 1.25 10.98
N GLU A 156 10.65 0.64 10.85
CA GLU A 156 11.79 1.02 11.69
C GLU A 156 12.20 2.47 11.40
N GLY A 157 12.29 3.29 12.44
CA GLY A 157 12.72 4.68 12.29
C GLY A 157 12.52 5.52 13.55
N ASP A 158 13.33 6.57 13.66
CA ASP A 158 13.19 7.57 14.71
C ASP A 158 12.14 8.62 14.31
N TYR A 159 11.00 8.59 15.01
CA TYR A 159 9.89 9.52 14.78
C TYR A 159 10.30 10.99 14.96
N ALA A 160 11.09 11.32 15.98
CA ALA A 160 11.47 12.71 16.27
C ALA A 160 12.38 13.28 15.16
N ASP A 161 13.34 12.49 14.70
CA ASP A 161 14.21 12.84 13.59
C ASP A 161 13.46 13.00 12.27
N MET A 162 12.42 12.19 12.04
CA MET A 162 11.58 12.32 10.85
C MET A 162 10.70 13.56 10.88
N VAL A 163 10.05 13.85 12.02
CA VAL A 163 9.24 15.07 12.19
C VAL A 163 10.09 16.32 11.95
N ARG A 164 11.30 16.36 12.52
CA ARG A 164 12.25 17.46 12.30
C ARG A 164 12.57 17.63 10.81
N ARG A 165 12.95 16.55 10.12
CA ARG A 165 13.26 16.58 8.68
C ARG A 165 12.07 17.02 7.82
N GLN A 166 10.85 16.61 8.18
CA GLN A 166 9.64 17.02 7.46
C GLN A 166 9.34 18.50 7.68
N GLY A 167 9.53 19.02 8.90
CA GLY A 167 9.41 20.45 9.18
C GLY A 167 10.39 21.29 8.36
N ASP A 168 11.66 20.86 8.30
CA ASP A 168 12.70 21.52 7.51
C ASP A 168 12.37 21.52 6.00
N ALA A 169 11.81 20.43 5.48
CA ALA A 169 11.43 20.31 4.07
C ALA A 169 10.22 21.19 3.68
N THR A 170 9.35 21.53 4.63
CA THR A 170 8.19 22.42 4.39
C THR A 170 8.51 23.90 4.57
N ALA A 171 9.67 24.24 5.14
CA ALA A 171 10.06 25.61 5.45
C ALA A 171 10.96 26.27 4.37
N GLY A 172 11.47 25.49 3.41
CA GLY A 172 12.33 25.95 2.31
C GLY A 172 11.57 26.10 0.99
#